data_AF-A0A200Q8U5-F1
#
_entry.id   AF-A0A200Q8U5-F1
#
_cell.length_a   1.000
_cell.length_b   1.000
_cell.length_c   1.000
_cell.angle_alpha   90.00
_cell.angle_beta   90.00
_cell.angle_gamma   90.00
#
_symmetry.space_group_name_H-M   'P 1'
#
loop_
_entity.id
_entity.type
_entity.pdbx_description
1 polymer ?
#
loop_
_entity_poly.entity_id
_entity_poly.type
_entity_poly.pdbx_seq_one_letter_code
_entity_poly.pdbx_strand_id
1 'polypeptide(L)'
;MASVRRILPFCSSFHRTCYSPSVAREGFVVKEFSRKITVQVAPEETVLKFENDTDVGIIEDDITKIQREFNAAKKSFLKIPEALKQMPKMNPEGIYVNKNLRLDNIQVYGFDYDYTLAHYSANLQSLIYDLAKEHIVNQLKYPESCLNFKYDPTFPIRGLYYDKLKGCLLKLDFFGSIEPDGCFFGRRKLSKKEIEEIYGTRHIGRDQARGLVGLMDFFCFSEACLIADIVQHFVDAKLQFDACYIYQDVNRAIQHVHQSGLVHRGILSDPQRYLVKNGQVLHFLKMLREKGKKLFLMTNSPYYFVDGGMRFMLEDFMGNGDSWRDLFDVVIAQANKPEFYTSEHPFRCYDIEKDTLAFSKVDAFLPNQIYYHGCLKSFLQITKWNGPEVIYFGDHLFSDLRGPSKAGWRTAAIIHELESEIRIQNEDSYRFQQAKFHIIQELLGKFHATVADTGRGKTCDLLLKELNEERQMARSKMKSMFNSSFGATFLTDTGQESAFAYNIHQYADVYTSKPENFLLYPPEAWLHVPFDIKIMPHHVKIHGK
;
A
#
# COMPACT_ATOMS: atom_id res chain seq x y z
N MET A 1 -1.61 -13.74 -53.62
CA MET A 1 -1.23 -12.62 -54.49
C MET A 1 -1.17 -11.36 -53.66
N ALA A 2 -0.05 -10.64 -53.78
CA ALA A 2 0.27 -9.45 -52.99
C ALA A 2 -0.62 -8.26 -53.30
N SER A 3 -0.87 -7.39 -52.32
CA SER A 3 -0.73 -5.95 -52.54
C SER A 3 -0.54 -5.20 -51.21
N VAL A 4 0.56 -4.47 -51.20
CA VAL A 4 1.05 -3.50 -50.21
C VAL A 4 0.29 -2.17 -50.35
N ARG A 5 0.09 -1.43 -49.25
CA ARG A 5 0.00 0.06 -49.20
C ARG A 5 0.17 0.50 -47.73
N ARG A 6 1.40 0.81 -47.31
CA ARG A 6 2.01 2.15 -47.14
C ARG A 6 1.29 3.07 -46.14
N ILE A 7 1.94 3.20 -44.98
CA ILE A 7 1.77 4.18 -43.91
C ILE A 7 2.46 5.49 -44.32
N LEU A 8 1.83 6.64 -44.07
CA LEU A 8 2.44 7.98 -44.10
C LEU A 8 2.33 8.59 -42.69
N PRO A 9 3.41 9.20 -42.15
CA PRO A 9 3.38 9.92 -40.88
C PRO A 9 3.09 11.41 -41.09
N PHE A 10 2.23 11.99 -40.27
CA PHE A 10 2.04 13.45 -40.19
C PHE A 10 3.04 14.04 -39.18
N CYS A 11 4.04 14.75 -39.70
CA CYS A 11 4.77 15.81 -38.99
C CYS A 11 4.03 17.13 -39.18
N SER A 12 3.89 17.92 -38.11
CA SER A 12 3.56 19.34 -38.21
C SER A 12 4.45 20.16 -37.29
N SER A 13 5.37 20.88 -37.91
CA SER A 13 6.26 21.91 -37.35
C SER A 13 5.95 23.24 -38.01
N PHE A 14 5.48 24.26 -37.29
CA PHE A 14 5.44 25.68 -37.73
C PHE A 14 5.04 26.52 -36.50
N HIS A 15 5.50 27.74 -36.23
CA HIS A 15 6.69 28.52 -36.54
C HIS A 15 6.61 29.71 -35.55
N ARG A 16 7.75 30.23 -35.09
CA ARG A 16 7.84 31.48 -34.32
C ARG A 16 7.50 32.68 -35.21
N THR A 17 6.74 33.64 -34.68
CA THR A 17 6.84 35.07 -35.06
C THR A 17 6.40 35.96 -33.89
N CYS A 18 7.26 36.90 -33.51
CA CYS A 18 6.98 38.03 -32.63
C CYS A 18 6.03 39.04 -33.31
N TYR A 19 5.23 39.78 -32.55
CA TYR A 19 5.03 41.24 -32.67
C TYR A 19 4.04 41.73 -31.60
N SER A 20 4.43 42.79 -30.87
CA SER A 20 3.55 43.64 -30.05
C SER A 20 2.83 44.66 -30.95
N PRO A 21 1.65 45.18 -30.56
CA PRO A 21 1.62 46.58 -30.10
C PRO A 21 0.60 46.90 -28.99
N SER A 22 0.87 48.02 -28.31
CA SER A 22 0.06 48.72 -27.31
C SER A 22 -1.12 49.51 -27.90
N VAL A 23 -2.21 49.68 -27.13
CA VAL A 23 -2.84 50.97 -26.68
C VAL A 23 -4.32 50.75 -26.24
N ALA A 24 -4.62 51.16 -24.98
CA ALA A 24 -5.85 51.76 -24.36
C ALA A 24 -7.26 51.20 -24.70
N ARG A 25 -8.27 51.12 -23.81
CA ARG A 25 -8.63 51.84 -22.57
C ARG A 25 -9.84 51.13 -21.89
N GLU A 26 -10.03 51.41 -20.59
CA GLU A 26 -11.25 51.30 -19.75
C GLU A 26 -11.86 49.89 -19.53
N GLY A 27 -12.13 49.37 -18.33
CA GLY A 27 -12.09 49.85 -16.94
C GLY A 27 -13.17 49.09 -16.15
N PHE A 28 -12.86 48.45 -15.02
CA PHE A 28 -13.69 48.39 -13.80
C PHE A 28 -12.99 47.61 -12.67
N VAL A 29 -13.29 48.03 -11.44
CA VAL A 29 -12.53 47.88 -10.19
C VAL A 29 -12.94 46.64 -9.39
N VAL A 30 -11.99 45.92 -8.77
CA VAL A 30 -12.14 45.37 -7.39
C VAL A 30 -10.79 45.46 -6.65
N LYS A 31 -10.86 45.92 -5.40
CA LYS A 31 -9.80 46.41 -4.50
C LYS A 31 -8.87 45.31 -3.94
N GLU A 32 -7.56 45.54 -4.01
CA GLU A 32 -6.57 44.97 -3.07
C GLU A 32 -6.14 46.04 -2.05
N PHE A 33 -6.16 45.69 -0.77
CA PHE A 33 -5.65 46.51 0.33
C PHE A 33 -4.17 46.18 0.57
N SER A 34 -3.26 47.00 0.05
CA SER A 34 -1.85 47.02 0.48
C SER A 34 -1.62 48.20 1.43
N ARG A 35 -1.36 47.95 2.71
CA ARG A 35 -0.88 48.99 3.64
C ARG A 35 0.64 49.12 3.51
N LYS A 36 1.08 50.25 2.96
CA LYS A 36 2.44 50.78 3.08
C LYS A 36 2.63 51.32 4.51
N ILE A 37 3.77 51.02 5.13
CA ILE A 37 4.33 51.83 6.22
C ILE A 37 5.66 52.39 5.74
N THR A 38 5.73 53.71 5.73
CA THR A 38 6.88 54.55 5.42
C THR A 38 7.85 54.54 6.60
N VAL A 39 9.14 54.34 6.37
CA VAL A 39 10.18 54.56 7.38
C VAL A 39 11.10 55.69 6.89
N GLN A 40 11.14 56.78 7.65
CA GLN A 40 12.08 57.89 7.50
C GLN A 40 13.48 57.47 7.94
N VAL A 41 14.50 58.04 7.30
CA VAL A 41 15.92 57.79 7.58
C VAL A 41 16.57 59.03 8.23
N ALA A 42 17.48 58.75 9.17
CA ALA A 42 18.70 59.47 9.59
C ALA A 42 18.71 60.03 11.04
N PRO A 43 19.89 60.17 11.72
CA PRO A 43 21.26 59.72 11.41
C PRO A 43 21.97 58.91 12.55
N GLU A 44 23.27 58.67 12.33
CA GLU A 44 24.23 57.73 12.92
C GLU A 44 24.63 57.87 14.41
N GLU A 45 25.33 56.82 14.86
CA GLU A 45 26.29 56.70 15.97
C GLU A 45 25.79 56.56 17.41
N THR A 46 25.76 55.31 17.91
CA THR A 46 26.60 54.92 19.06
C THR A 46 26.88 53.41 19.01
N VAL A 47 28.16 53.04 18.88
CA VAL A 47 28.66 51.67 19.01
C VAL A 47 28.53 51.24 20.47
N LEU A 48 27.61 50.32 20.76
CA LEU A 48 27.59 49.55 22.00
C LEU A 48 27.77 48.07 21.66
N LYS A 49 29.03 47.62 21.71
CA LYS A 49 29.40 46.21 21.83
C LYS A 49 29.00 45.73 23.23
N PHE A 50 27.81 45.19 23.39
CA PHE A 50 27.44 44.37 24.54
C PHE A 50 26.35 43.39 24.09
N GLU A 51 26.78 42.21 23.64
CA GLU A 51 25.98 40.96 23.54
C GLU A 51 26.84 39.96 22.75
N ASN A 52 27.57 39.10 23.45
CA ASN A 52 28.18 37.90 22.88
C ASN A 52 28.54 36.91 24.01
N ASP A 53 28.97 37.39 25.18
CA ASP A 53 29.35 36.48 26.30
C ASP A 53 28.14 35.94 27.10
N THR A 54 27.04 36.69 27.18
CA THR A 54 25.83 36.27 27.91
C THR A 54 25.07 35.15 27.19
N ASP A 55 24.93 35.25 25.86
CA ASP A 55 24.26 34.23 25.04
C ASP A 55 25.07 32.93 24.96
N VAL A 56 26.40 33.01 24.88
CA VAL A 56 27.27 31.82 24.88
C VAL A 56 27.19 31.06 26.20
N GLY A 57 27.14 31.77 27.35
CA GLY A 57 26.97 31.15 28.67
C GLY A 57 25.59 30.49 28.88
N ILE A 58 24.52 31.08 28.33
CA ILE A 58 23.16 30.54 28.39
C ILE A 58 23.04 29.28 27.51
N ILE A 59 23.62 29.32 26.30
CA ILE A 59 23.64 28.17 25.38
C ILE A 59 24.42 27.00 26.00
N GLU A 60 25.55 27.27 26.65
CA GLU A 60 26.37 26.23 27.30
C GLU A 60 25.65 25.59 28.52
N ASP A 61 24.90 26.37 29.31
CA ASP A 61 24.08 25.84 30.42
C ASP A 61 22.90 24.98 29.90
N ASP A 62 22.25 25.41 28.82
CA ASP A 62 21.16 24.66 28.20
C ASP A 62 21.63 23.35 27.54
N ILE A 63 22.78 23.34 26.88
CA ILE A 63 23.39 22.10 26.36
C ILE A 63 23.73 21.16 27.52
N THR A 64 24.26 21.70 28.62
CA THR A 64 24.55 20.93 29.82
C THR A 64 23.27 20.35 30.42
N LYS A 65 22.16 21.09 30.38
CA LYS A 65 20.83 20.61 30.78
C LYS A 65 20.34 19.47 29.88
N ILE A 66 20.44 19.60 28.56
CA ILE A 66 20.06 18.52 27.62
C ILE A 66 20.94 17.29 27.83
N GLN A 67 22.24 17.46 28.07
CA GLN A 67 23.14 16.35 28.41
C GLN A 67 22.72 15.65 29.72
N ARG A 68 22.32 16.41 30.74
CA ARG A 68 21.78 15.86 32.00
C ARG A 68 20.48 15.10 31.76
N GLU A 69 19.55 15.66 30.98
CA GLU A 69 18.30 15.01 30.58
C GLU A 69 18.57 13.71 29.81
N PHE A 70 19.53 13.72 28.88
CA PHE A 70 19.92 12.55 28.12
C PHE A 70 20.55 11.46 28.99
N ASN A 71 21.45 11.84 29.91
CA ASN A 71 22.02 10.91 30.88
C ASN A 71 20.96 10.34 31.84
N ALA A 72 19.98 11.16 32.24
CA ALA A 72 18.84 10.71 33.03
C ALA A 72 17.93 9.77 32.23
N ALA A 73 17.69 10.05 30.95
CA ALA A 73 16.96 9.18 30.03
C ALA A 73 17.65 7.81 29.88
N LYS A 74 18.97 7.78 29.70
CA LYS A 74 19.74 6.53 29.65
C LYS A 74 19.56 5.68 30.92
N LYS A 75 19.53 6.32 32.09
CA LYS A 75 19.24 5.64 33.36
C LYS A 75 17.77 5.20 33.47
N SER A 76 16.84 5.98 32.93
CA SER A 76 15.40 5.67 32.94
C SER A 76 15.01 4.59 31.94
N PHE A 77 15.86 4.25 30.95
CA PHE A 77 15.64 3.11 30.06
C PHE A 77 15.42 1.81 30.85
N LEU A 78 16.06 1.65 32.01
CA LEU A 78 15.83 0.50 32.91
C LEU A 78 14.40 0.42 33.47
N LYS A 79 13.67 1.54 33.49
CA LYS A 79 12.29 1.64 33.98
C LYS A 79 11.25 1.52 32.87
N ILE A 80 11.65 1.60 31.59
CA ILE A 80 10.74 1.47 30.43
C ILE A 80 9.92 0.17 30.50
N PRO A 81 10.50 -1.01 30.79
CA PRO A 81 9.73 -2.25 30.80
C PRO A 81 8.51 -2.22 31.74
N GLU A 82 8.63 -1.55 32.89
CA GLU A 82 7.52 -1.45 33.85
C GLU A 82 6.41 -0.51 33.36
N ALA A 83 6.78 0.62 32.75
CA ALA A 83 5.82 1.54 32.14
C ALA A 83 5.07 0.88 30.96
N LEU A 84 5.76 0.06 30.16
CA LEU A 84 5.17 -0.64 29.01
C LEU A 84 4.11 -1.67 29.42
N LYS A 85 4.21 -2.29 30.61
CA LYS A 85 3.19 -3.23 31.10
C LYS A 85 1.83 -2.57 31.31
N GLN A 86 1.82 -1.28 31.62
CA GLN A 86 0.59 -0.52 31.88
C GLN A 86 -0.03 0.05 30.59
N MET A 87 0.74 0.10 29.49
CA MET A 87 0.25 0.60 28.21
C MET A 87 -0.50 -0.51 27.46
N PRO A 88 -1.70 -0.23 26.91
CA PRO A 88 -2.48 -1.22 26.18
C PRO A 88 -1.74 -1.68 24.92
N LYS A 89 -1.98 -2.94 24.55
CA LYS A 89 -1.53 -3.55 23.29
C LYS A 89 -2.59 -3.37 22.22
N MET A 90 -2.18 -3.29 20.97
CA MET A 90 -3.10 -3.20 19.84
C MET A 90 -3.72 -4.57 19.57
N ASN A 91 -5.01 -4.65 19.21
CA ASN A 91 -5.66 -5.92 18.89
C ASN A 91 -5.28 -6.37 17.46
N PRO A 92 -4.56 -7.50 17.26
CA PRO A 92 -4.24 -8.00 15.93
C PRO A 92 -5.48 -8.24 15.05
N GLU A 93 -6.59 -8.66 15.65
CA GLU A 93 -7.86 -8.98 14.96
C GLU A 93 -8.82 -7.78 14.92
N GLY A 94 -8.31 -6.57 15.18
CA GLY A 94 -9.10 -5.36 15.20
C GLY A 94 -9.53 -4.87 13.81
N ILE A 95 -10.62 -4.09 13.77
CA ILE A 95 -10.98 -3.27 12.62
C ILE A 95 -10.46 -1.85 12.86
N TYR A 96 -9.61 -1.38 11.95
CA TYR A 96 -8.99 -0.07 12.00
C TYR A 96 -9.70 0.90 11.06
N VAL A 97 -9.90 2.14 11.52
CA VAL A 97 -10.88 3.06 10.92
C VAL A 97 -10.20 4.31 10.38
N ASN A 98 -10.30 4.52 9.07
CA ASN A 98 -9.88 5.76 8.38
C ASN A 98 -11.02 6.76 8.21
N LYS A 99 -12.25 6.27 8.04
CA LYS A 99 -13.47 7.07 7.97
C LYS A 99 -14.58 6.40 8.77
N ASN A 100 -15.32 7.20 9.53
CA ASN A 100 -16.42 6.71 10.37
C ASN A 100 -17.38 5.81 9.59
N LEU A 101 -17.61 4.59 10.10
CA LEU A 101 -18.46 3.58 9.48
C LEU A 101 -19.50 3.12 10.49
N ARG A 102 -20.77 3.23 10.09
CA ARG A 102 -21.93 2.76 10.84
C ARG A 102 -22.43 1.49 10.18
N LEU A 103 -22.28 0.35 10.84
CA LEU A 103 -22.60 -0.95 10.24
C LEU A 103 -24.12 -1.17 10.07
N ASP A 104 -24.94 -0.51 10.90
CA ASP A 104 -26.40 -0.52 10.80
C ASP A 104 -26.92 0.11 9.48
N ASN A 105 -26.22 1.13 8.97
CA ASN A 105 -26.54 1.79 7.71
C ASN A 105 -26.22 0.93 6.48
N ILE A 106 -25.35 -0.07 6.60
CA ILE A 106 -24.93 -0.91 5.48
C ILE A 106 -25.98 -1.99 5.22
N GLN A 107 -26.55 -2.01 4.02
CA GLN A 107 -27.55 -3.02 3.61
C GLN A 107 -26.97 -4.05 2.65
N VAL A 108 -25.88 -3.72 1.97
CA VAL A 108 -25.30 -4.55 0.92
C VAL A 108 -23.80 -4.77 1.17
N TYR A 109 -23.37 -6.02 1.12
CA TYR A 109 -21.98 -6.42 1.30
C TYR A 109 -21.47 -7.11 0.04
N GLY A 110 -20.47 -6.52 -0.58
CA GLY A 110 -19.77 -7.07 -1.73
C GLY A 110 -18.40 -7.58 -1.37
N PHE A 111 -17.98 -8.65 -2.02
CA PHE A 111 -16.69 -9.29 -1.76
C PHE A 111 -15.93 -9.55 -3.05
N ASP A 112 -14.63 -9.35 -3.03
CA ASP A 112 -13.73 -10.09 -3.91
C ASP A 112 -13.58 -11.55 -3.45
N TYR A 113 -13.09 -12.41 -4.34
CA TYR A 113 -12.81 -13.80 -4.05
C TYR A 113 -11.38 -14.01 -3.56
N ASP A 114 -10.40 -13.86 -4.46
CA ASP A 114 -8.99 -14.15 -4.20
C ASP A 114 -8.43 -13.24 -3.11
N TYR A 115 -7.72 -13.81 -2.12
CA TYR A 115 -7.15 -13.11 -0.97
C TYR A 115 -8.15 -12.29 -0.14
N THR A 116 -9.46 -12.37 -0.40
CA THR A 116 -10.50 -11.73 0.39
C THR A 116 -11.34 -12.77 1.09
N LEU A 117 -12.12 -13.57 0.33
CA LEU A 117 -12.82 -14.74 0.86
C LEU A 117 -11.94 -15.98 0.86
N ALA A 118 -11.19 -16.19 -0.23
CA ALA A 118 -10.26 -17.30 -0.37
C ALA A 118 -8.90 -16.93 0.18
N HIS A 119 -8.47 -17.61 1.24
CA HIS A 119 -7.13 -17.43 1.81
C HIS A 119 -6.21 -18.52 1.28
N TYR A 120 -5.03 -18.11 0.85
CA TYR A 120 -4.05 -19.01 0.26
C TYR A 120 -2.89 -19.26 1.23
N SER A 121 -2.34 -20.46 1.18
CA SER A 121 -1.11 -20.79 1.90
C SER A 121 0.11 -20.15 1.25
N ALA A 122 1.24 -20.13 1.95
CA ALA A 122 2.52 -19.65 1.42
C ALA A 122 3.00 -20.44 0.18
N ASN A 123 2.46 -21.64 -0.07
CA ASN A 123 2.85 -22.46 -1.21
C ASN A 123 2.39 -21.88 -2.56
N LEU A 124 1.35 -21.02 -2.56
CA LEU A 124 0.82 -20.45 -3.81
C LEU A 124 1.89 -19.63 -4.56
N GLN A 125 2.66 -18.83 -3.83
CA GLN A 125 3.70 -18.00 -4.44
C GLN A 125 4.80 -18.87 -5.06
N SER A 126 5.21 -19.95 -4.39
CA SER A 126 6.16 -20.90 -4.99
C SER A 126 5.63 -21.52 -6.28
N LEU A 127 4.35 -21.89 -6.33
CA LEU A 127 3.72 -22.43 -7.54
C LEU A 127 3.73 -21.41 -8.69
N ILE A 128 3.31 -20.17 -8.43
CA ILE A 128 3.28 -19.11 -9.45
C ILE A 128 4.69 -18.83 -9.96
N TYR A 129 5.65 -18.69 -9.04
CA TYR A 129 7.05 -18.46 -9.35
C TYR A 129 7.64 -19.59 -10.21
N ASP A 130 7.44 -20.85 -9.84
CA ASP A 130 7.97 -22.00 -10.57
C ASP A 130 7.37 -22.11 -11.98
N LEU A 131 6.04 -21.95 -12.11
CA LEU A 131 5.38 -21.95 -13.41
C LEU A 131 5.86 -20.80 -14.32
N ALA A 132 6.04 -19.60 -13.75
CA ALA A 132 6.52 -18.45 -14.52
C ALA A 132 7.98 -18.61 -14.94
N LYS A 133 8.85 -19.09 -14.03
CA LYS A 133 10.25 -19.43 -14.29
C LYS A 133 10.37 -20.46 -15.41
N GLU A 134 9.59 -21.54 -15.35
CA GLU A 134 9.54 -22.55 -16.40
C GLU A 134 9.10 -21.96 -17.74
N HIS A 135 8.08 -21.08 -17.75
CA HIS A 135 7.62 -20.43 -18.97
C HIS A 135 8.72 -19.54 -19.59
N ILE A 136 9.41 -18.74 -18.78
CA ILE A 136 10.50 -17.86 -19.24
C ILE A 136 11.63 -18.67 -19.88
N VAL A 137 12.05 -19.78 -19.27
CA VAL A 137 13.12 -20.63 -19.84
C VAL A 137 12.63 -21.37 -21.08
N ASN A 138 11.48 -22.04 -21.00
CA ASN A 138 11.03 -22.94 -22.06
C ASN A 138 10.51 -22.19 -23.30
N GLN A 139 9.80 -21.07 -23.10
CA GLN A 139 9.16 -20.32 -24.19
C GLN A 139 9.99 -19.11 -24.61
N LEU A 140 10.52 -18.34 -23.65
CA LEU A 140 11.30 -17.12 -23.95
C LEU A 140 12.80 -17.37 -24.08
N LYS A 141 13.25 -18.62 -23.88
CA LYS A 141 14.63 -19.07 -24.13
C LYS A 141 15.69 -18.36 -23.28
N TYR A 142 15.31 -17.97 -22.06
CA TYR A 142 16.27 -17.54 -21.05
C TYR A 142 17.22 -18.69 -20.67
N PRO A 143 18.41 -18.38 -20.11
CA PRO A 143 19.39 -19.40 -19.72
C PRO A 143 18.81 -20.52 -18.85
N GLU A 144 19.16 -21.78 -19.14
CA GLU A 144 18.68 -22.94 -18.38
C GLU A 144 19.05 -22.88 -16.89
N SER A 145 20.14 -22.17 -16.56
CA SER A 145 20.53 -21.89 -15.16
C SER A 145 19.43 -21.22 -14.34
N CYS A 146 18.51 -20.48 -14.98
CA CYS A 146 17.37 -19.87 -14.31
C CYS A 146 16.41 -20.90 -13.71
N LEU A 147 16.36 -22.15 -14.18
CA LEU A 147 15.50 -23.19 -13.60
C LEU A 147 15.90 -23.54 -12.16
N ASN A 148 17.15 -23.29 -11.78
CA ASN A 148 17.66 -23.56 -10.43
C ASN A 148 17.17 -22.53 -9.39
N PHE A 149 16.56 -21.43 -9.82
CA PHE A 149 16.05 -20.43 -8.89
C PHE A 149 14.89 -20.98 -8.07
N LYS A 150 14.78 -20.50 -6.83
CA LYS A 150 13.72 -20.84 -5.89
C LYS A 150 13.08 -19.57 -5.37
N TYR A 151 11.77 -19.61 -5.21
CA TYR A 151 11.06 -18.51 -4.57
C TYR A 151 11.58 -18.28 -3.15
N ASP A 152 11.89 -17.01 -2.84
CA ASP A 152 12.32 -16.56 -1.53
C ASP A 152 11.20 -15.70 -0.89
N PRO A 153 10.44 -16.26 0.07
CA PRO A 153 9.36 -15.53 0.73
C PRO A 153 9.85 -14.41 1.66
N THR A 154 11.16 -14.34 1.95
CA THR A 154 11.72 -13.36 2.88
C THR A 154 12.19 -12.08 2.19
N PHE A 155 12.13 -12.02 0.86
CA PHE A 155 12.61 -10.87 0.11
C PHE A 155 11.56 -9.79 -0.10
N PRO A 156 10.46 -10.00 -0.84
CA PRO A 156 9.52 -8.93 -1.14
C PRO A 156 8.59 -8.67 0.06
N ILE A 157 8.13 -7.43 0.14
CA ILE A 157 6.98 -7.04 0.95
C ILE A 157 5.95 -6.39 0.03
N ARG A 158 4.71 -6.25 0.52
CA ARG A 158 3.66 -5.55 -0.22
C ARG A 158 3.93 -4.04 -0.24
N GLY A 159 3.53 -3.39 -1.34
CA GLY A 159 3.62 -1.94 -1.44
C GLY A 159 4.91 -1.39 -2.04
N LEU A 160 5.77 -2.26 -2.58
CA LEU A 160 6.98 -1.87 -3.30
C LEU A 160 6.63 -1.29 -4.67
N TYR A 161 7.58 -0.55 -5.24
CA TYR A 161 7.49 0.02 -6.58
C TYR A 161 8.67 -0.47 -7.42
N TYR A 162 8.40 -0.93 -8.64
CA TYR A 162 9.45 -1.27 -9.59
C TYR A 162 9.61 -0.18 -10.64
N ASP A 163 10.84 0.32 -10.78
CA ASP A 163 11.23 1.23 -11.86
C ASP A 163 11.71 0.43 -13.06
N LYS A 164 10.82 0.22 -14.03
CA LYS A 164 11.12 -0.51 -15.27
C LYS A 164 12.19 0.14 -16.15
N LEU A 165 12.46 1.45 -15.99
CA LEU A 165 13.50 2.13 -16.77
C LEU A 165 14.87 1.97 -16.13
N LYS A 166 14.93 1.95 -14.79
CA LYS A 166 16.19 1.86 -14.02
C LYS A 166 16.48 0.46 -13.48
N GLY A 167 15.53 -0.46 -13.55
CA GLY A 167 15.65 -1.83 -13.02
C GLY A 167 15.71 -1.92 -11.51
N CYS A 168 15.20 -0.91 -10.80
CA CYS A 168 15.30 -0.81 -9.34
C CYS A 168 13.96 -1.13 -8.66
N LEU A 169 14.02 -1.94 -7.61
CA LEU A 169 12.90 -2.18 -6.69
C LEU A 169 13.02 -1.22 -5.51
N LEU A 170 11.95 -0.46 -5.27
CA LEU A 170 11.93 0.71 -4.39
C LEU A 170 10.87 0.55 -3.30
N LYS A 171 11.24 0.83 -2.07
CA LYS A 171 10.32 1.18 -1.00
C LYS A 171 10.25 2.69 -0.85
N LEU A 172 9.04 3.24 -0.91
CA LEU A 172 8.79 4.68 -0.84
C LEU A 172 8.06 5.04 0.46
N ASP A 173 8.38 6.20 1.02
CA ASP A 173 7.53 6.85 2.03
C ASP A 173 6.32 7.53 1.38
N PHE A 174 5.39 8.02 2.20
CA PHE A 174 4.18 8.69 1.71
C PHE A 174 4.43 10.00 0.94
N PHE A 175 5.61 10.60 1.06
CA PHE A 175 6.02 11.77 0.28
C PHE A 175 6.64 11.38 -1.08
N GLY A 176 6.76 10.08 -1.38
CA GLY A 176 7.40 9.58 -2.59
C GLY A 176 8.92 9.59 -2.51
N SER A 177 9.51 9.56 -1.32
CA SER A 177 10.96 9.48 -1.15
C SER A 177 11.42 8.03 -1.01
N ILE A 178 12.46 7.66 -1.75
CA ILE A 178 13.12 6.36 -1.68
C ILE A 178 13.70 6.16 -0.28
N GLU A 179 13.38 5.05 0.36
CA GLU A 179 13.94 4.66 1.64
C GLU A 179 15.43 4.31 1.50
N PRO A 180 16.34 4.79 2.39
CA PRO A 180 17.80 4.66 2.18
C PRO A 180 18.28 3.23 2.01
N ASP A 181 17.65 2.31 2.73
CA ASP A 181 17.96 0.88 2.71
C ASP A 181 16.87 0.05 1.99
N GLY A 182 15.95 0.71 1.28
CA GLY A 182 14.82 0.08 0.60
C GLY A 182 14.92 0.14 -0.92
N CYS A 183 16.13 0.26 -1.47
CA CYS A 183 16.38 0.31 -2.91
C CYS A 183 17.30 -0.84 -3.34
N PHE A 184 16.85 -1.66 -4.29
CA PHE A 184 17.55 -2.85 -4.74
C PHE A 184 17.66 -2.88 -6.27
N PHE A 185 18.83 -3.28 -6.77
CA PHE A 185 19.05 -3.63 -8.17
C PHE A 185 19.37 -5.12 -8.25
N GLY A 186 18.45 -5.90 -8.82
CA GLY A 186 18.45 -7.35 -8.62
C GLY A 186 18.24 -7.69 -7.15
N ARG A 187 19.13 -8.53 -6.58
CA ARG A 187 19.13 -8.87 -5.15
C ARG A 187 20.07 -7.99 -4.33
N ARG A 188 20.83 -7.10 -4.98
CA ARG A 188 21.80 -6.24 -4.33
C ARG A 188 21.17 -4.92 -3.87
N LYS A 189 21.25 -4.66 -2.57
CA LYS A 189 20.88 -3.37 -2.00
C LYS A 189 21.81 -2.27 -2.52
N LEU A 190 21.24 -1.15 -2.96
CA LEU A 190 21.97 0.03 -3.40
C LEU A 190 22.35 0.92 -2.22
N SER A 191 23.53 1.51 -2.28
CA SER A 191 23.97 2.54 -1.34
C SER A 191 23.30 3.88 -1.63
N LYS A 192 23.31 4.78 -0.64
CA LYS A 192 22.79 6.15 -0.80
C LYS A 192 23.43 6.87 -2.00
N LYS A 193 24.74 6.68 -2.23
CA LYS A 193 25.47 7.30 -3.35
C LYS A 193 24.97 6.77 -4.69
N GLU A 194 24.79 5.45 -4.83
CA GLU A 194 24.25 4.86 -6.06
C GLU A 194 22.82 5.34 -6.33
N ILE A 195 21.99 5.49 -5.29
CA ILE A 195 20.64 6.06 -5.44
C ILE A 195 20.71 7.51 -5.97
N GLU A 196 21.59 8.34 -5.40
CA GLU A 196 21.81 9.72 -5.85
C GLU A 196 22.37 9.78 -7.28
N GLU A 197 23.21 8.84 -7.69
CA GLU A 197 23.72 8.74 -9.07
C GLU A 197 22.61 8.35 -10.07
N ILE A 198 21.72 7.43 -9.69
CA ILE A 198 20.65 6.94 -10.58
C ILE A 198 19.48 7.93 -10.69
N TYR A 199 19.10 8.53 -9.55
CA TYR A 199 17.89 9.35 -9.42
C TYR A 199 18.16 10.85 -9.22
N GLY A 200 19.41 11.26 -8.94
CA GLY A 200 19.80 12.65 -8.60
C GLY A 200 19.42 13.05 -7.17
N THR A 201 18.29 12.55 -6.67
CA THR A 201 17.80 12.73 -5.30
C THR A 201 17.01 11.50 -4.88
N ARG A 202 16.71 11.38 -3.59
CA ARG A 202 15.82 10.34 -3.07
C ARG A 202 14.35 10.61 -3.39
N HIS A 203 13.96 11.83 -3.73
CA HIS A 203 12.57 12.15 -4.01
C HIS A 203 12.18 11.75 -5.45
N ILE A 204 11.17 10.90 -5.59
CA ILE A 204 10.58 10.57 -6.88
C ILE A 204 9.53 11.62 -7.22
N GLY A 205 9.76 12.38 -8.28
CA GLY A 205 8.81 13.37 -8.76
C GLY A 205 7.51 12.74 -9.27
N ARG A 206 6.42 13.51 -9.28
CA ARG A 206 5.08 13.02 -9.68
C ARG A 206 5.04 12.35 -11.06
N ASP A 207 5.74 12.91 -12.04
CA ASP A 207 5.78 12.33 -13.40
C ASP A 207 6.61 11.06 -13.47
N GLN A 208 7.70 10.97 -12.69
CA GLN A 208 8.47 9.73 -12.56
C GLN A 208 7.64 8.65 -11.86
N ALA A 209 6.91 9.00 -10.79
CA ALA A 209 6.05 8.09 -10.06
C ALA A 209 4.96 7.45 -10.95
N ARG A 210 4.47 8.16 -11.98
CA ARG A 210 3.53 7.60 -12.97
C ARG A 210 4.13 6.47 -13.81
N GLY A 211 5.44 6.44 -13.96
CA GLY A 211 6.17 5.40 -14.68
C GLY A 211 6.49 4.16 -13.83
N LEU A 212 6.36 4.27 -12.51
CA LEU A 212 6.63 3.17 -11.58
C LEU A 212 5.48 2.16 -11.58
N VAL A 213 5.83 0.89 -11.45
CA VAL A 213 4.88 -0.22 -11.31
C VAL A 213 4.68 -0.47 -9.83
N GLY A 214 3.47 -0.25 -9.32
CA GLY A 214 3.13 -0.53 -7.93
C GLY A 214 2.80 -2.01 -7.72
N LEU A 215 3.53 -2.66 -6.82
CA LEU A 215 3.36 -4.06 -6.45
C LEU A 215 2.46 -4.13 -5.20
N MET A 216 1.15 -4.19 -5.42
CA MET A 216 0.14 -3.87 -4.40
C MET A 216 -0.71 -5.05 -3.96
N ASP A 217 -0.47 -6.25 -4.46
CA ASP A 217 -1.14 -7.48 -4.05
C ASP A 217 -0.12 -8.58 -3.76
N PHE A 218 -0.61 -9.74 -3.32
CA PHE A 218 0.24 -10.90 -3.07
C PHE A 218 0.73 -11.57 -4.35
N PHE A 219 0.00 -11.49 -5.46
CA PHE A 219 0.39 -12.10 -6.73
C PHE A 219 1.69 -11.47 -7.28
N CYS A 220 1.93 -10.19 -6.99
CA CYS A 220 3.17 -9.49 -7.34
C CYS A 220 4.42 -9.99 -6.60
N PHE A 221 4.32 -10.79 -5.52
CA PHE A 221 5.52 -11.22 -4.77
C PHE A 221 6.40 -12.15 -5.61
N SER A 222 5.77 -13.10 -6.29
CA SER A 222 6.45 -13.99 -7.23
C SER A 222 7.10 -13.21 -8.39
N GLU A 223 6.39 -12.21 -8.93
CA GLU A 223 6.90 -11.31 -9.98
C GLU A 223 8.14 -10.54 -9.50
N ALA A 224 8.07 -9.91 -8.32
CA ALA A 224 9.16 -9.13 -7.74
C ALA A 224 10.41 -9.98 -7.50
N CYS A 225 10.24 -11.17 -6.91
CA CYS A 225 11.33 -12.14 -6.71
C CYS A 225 11.96 -12.53 -8.04
N LEU A 226 11.15 -12.91 -9.03
CA LEU A 226 11.65 -13.45 -10.29
C LEU A 226 12.39 -12.37 -11.10
N ILE A 227 11.89 -11.13 -11.10
CA ILE A 227 12.62 -9.98 -11.67
C ILE A 227 13.96 -9.82 -10.96
N ALA A 228 13.98 -9.82 -9.64
CA ALA A 228 15.21 -9.62 -8.86
C ALA A 228 16.24 -10.73 -9.13
N ASP A 229 15.80 -11.99 -9.23
CA ASP A 229 16.67 -13.14 -9.52
C ASP A 229 17.25 -13.10 -10.93
N ILE A 230 16.43 -12.79 -11.92
CA ILE A 230 16.89 -12.67 -13.31
C ILE A 230 17.88 -11.52 -13.47
N VAL A 231 17.56 -10.35 -12.92
CA VAL A 231 18.47 -9.19 -12.95
C VAL A 231 19.78 -9.53 -12.24
N GLN A 232 19.73 -10.17 -11.07
CA GLN A 232 20.93 -10.58 -10.34
C GLN A 232 21.78 -11.56 -11.16
N HIS A 233 21.14 -12.57 -11.76
CA HIS A 233 21.81 -13.55 -12.60
C HIS A 233 22.54 -12.91 -13.78
N PHE A 234 21.90 -11.95 -14.45
CA PHE A 234 22.51 -11.26 -15.58
C PHE A 234 23.67 -10.36 -15.15
N VAL A 235 23.56 -9.71 -13.99
CA VAL A 235 24.66 -8.94 -13.39
C VAL A 235 25.86 -9.85 -13.08
N ASP A 236 25.63 -10.98 -12.42
CA ASP A 236 26.69 -11.91 -12.02
C ASP A 236 27.37 -12.56 -13.24
N ALA A 237 26.59 -12.87 -14.28
CA ALA A 237 27.07 -13.39 -15.55
C ALA A 237 27.68 -12.30 -16.47
N LYS A 238 27.68 -11.03 -16.05
CA LYS A 238 28.15 -9.87 -16.82
C LYS A 238 27.49 -9.75 -18.20
N LEU A 239 26.21 -10.10 -18.29
CA LEU A 239 25.40 -9.96 -19.49
C LEU A 239 24.89 -8.53 -19.62
N GLN A 240 24.81 -8.04 -20.85
CA GLN A 240 24.11 -6.79 -21.14
C GLN A 240 22.61 -7.07 -21.29
N PHE A 241 21.79 -6.22 -20.69
CA PHE A 241 20.34 -6.36 -20.73
C PHE A 241 19.64 -5.01 -20.56
N ASP A 242 18.37 -4.99 -20.94
CA ASP A 242 17.46 -3.88 -20.68
C ASP A 242 16.47 -4.32 -19.59
N ALA A 243 16.42 -3.57 -18.49
CA ALA A 243 15.53 -3.85 -17.37
C ALA A 243 14.05 -3.79 -17.76
N CYS A 244 13.69 -2.95 -18.73
CA CYS A 244 12.32 -2.82 -19.23
C CYS A 244 11.88 -4.10 -19.94
N TYR A 245 12.76 -4.72 -20.73
CA TYR A 245 12.45 -5.99 -21.39
C TYR A 245 12.37 -7.16 -20.41
N ILE A 246 13.27 -7.22 -19.41
CA ILE A 246 13.16 -8.22 -18.34
C ILE A 246 11.80 -8.10 -17.63
N TYR A 247 11.41 -6.89 -17.26
CA TYR A 247 10.10 -6.67 -16.64
C TYR A 247 8.95 -7.12 -17.55
N GLN A 248 8.97 -6.75 -18.83
CA GLN A 248 7.92 -7.14 -19.78
C GLN A 248 7.82 -8.65 -19.94
N ASP A 249 8.95 -9.35 -20.02
CA ASP A 249 8.99 -10.80 -20.20
C ASP A 249 8.55 -11.55 -18.94
N VAL A 250 8.98 -11.10 -17.75
CA VAL A 250 8.49 -11.65 -16.48
C VAL A 250 6.99 -11.39 -16.31
N ASN A 251 6.54 -10.17 -16.55
CA ASN A 251 5.13 -9.82 -16.47
C ASN A 251 4.29 -10.66 -17.44
N ARG A 252 4.76 -10.85 -18.68
CA ARG A 252 4.11 -11.73 -19.66
C ARG A 252 4.02 -13.18 -19.17
N ALA A 253 5.07 -13.70 -18.54
CA ALA A 253 5.07 -15.05 -17.99
C ALA A 253 4.07 -15.19 -16.83
N ILE A 254 4.05 -14.24 -15.90
CA ILE A 254 3.08 -14.21 -14.78
C ILE A 254 1.65 -14.14 -15.34
N GLN A 255 1.39 -13.22 -16.28
CA GLN A 255 0.08 -13.10 -16.94
C GLN A 255 -0.31 -14.39 -17.65
N HIS A 256 0.62 -15.06 -18.34
CA HIS A 256 0.36 -16.35 -18.98
C HIS A 256 -0.06 -17.42 -17.96
N VAL A 257 0.63 -17.50 -16.81
CA VAL A 257 0.31 -18.47 -15.74
C VAL A 257 -1.12 -18.27 -15.22
N HIS A 258 -1.57 -17.03 -15.05
CA HIS A 258 -2.94 -16.71 -14.62
C HIS A 258 -3.97 -16.93 -15.73
N GLN A 259 -3.74 -16.39 -16.93
CA GLN A 259 -4.72 -16.38 -18.03
C GLN A 259 -4.92 -17.77 -18.66
N SER A 260 -3.87 -18.61 -18.71
CA SER A 260 -3.96 -19.97 -19.23
C SER A 260 -4.70 -20.95 -18.30
N GLY A 261 -4.98 -20.52 -17.07
CA GLY A 261 -5.57 -21.34 -16.02
C GLY A 261 -4.62 -22.40 -15.44
N LEU A 262 -3.31 -22.33 -15.73
CA LEU A 262 -2.31 -23.26 -15.18
C LEU A 262 -2.29 -23.21 -13.65
N VAL A 263 -2.24 -22.01 -13.06
CA VAL A 263 -2.26 -21.85 -11.60
C VAL A 263 -3.58 -22.36 -11.00
N HIS A 264 -4.72 -22.05 -11.63
CA HIS A 264 -6.04 -22.51 -11.17
C HIS A 264 -6.12 -24.05 -11.15
N ARG A 265 -5.66 -24.71 -12.22
CA ARG A 265 -5.61 -26.18 -12.28
C ARG A 265 -4.65 -26.76 -11.25
N GLY A 266 -3.48 -26.15 -11.07
CA GLY A 266 -2.51 -26.55 -10.05
C GLY A 266 -3.11 -26.50 -8.64
N ILE A 267 -3.79 -25.40 -8.30
CA ILE A 267 -4.49 -25.24 -7.02
C ILE A 267 -5.58 -26.30 -6.86
N LEU A 268 -6.47 -26.47 -7.85
CA LEU A 268 -7.59 -27.41 -7.75
C LEU A 268 -7.18 -28.88 -7.78
N SER A 269 -5.97 -29.20 -8.28
CA SER A 269 -5.44 -30.56 -8.23
C SER A 269 -4.96 -30.99 -6.84
N ASP A 270 -4.61 -30.02 -5.98
CA ASP A 270 -4.18 -30.24 -4.59
C ASP A 270 -4.65 -29.07 -3.70
N PRO A 271 -5.98 -28.89 -3.53
CA PRO A 271 -6.53 -27.70 -2.88
C PRO A 271 -6.10 -27.59 -1.41
N GLN A 272 -5.91 -28.71 -0.71
CA GLN A 272 -5.47 -28.74 0.68
C GLN A 272 -4.09 -28.11 0.90
N ARG A 273 -3.22 -28.13 -0.12
CA ARG A 273 -1.89 -27.53 -0.06
C ARG A 273 -1.92 -26.01 -0.24
N TYR A 274 -2.87 -25.49 -1.01
CA TYR A 274 -2.88 -24.09 -1.47
C TYR A 274 -3.99 -23.25 -0.86
N LEU A 275 -5.14 -23.82 -0.55
CA LEU A 275 -6.29 -23.13 0.04
C LEU A 275 -6.37 -23.41 1.54
N VAL A 276 -6.65 -22.36 2.31
CA VAL A 276 -6.88 -22.45 3.75
C VAL A 276 -8.38 -22.56 3.99
N LYS A 277 -8.81 -23.67 4.60
CA LYS A 277 -10.20 -23.82 5.04
C LYS A 277 -10.48 -22.85 6.20
N ASN A 278 -11.58 -22.12 6.08
CA ASN A 278 -11.97 -21.13 7.08
C ASN A 278 -13.49 -21.08 7.28
N GLY A 279 -13.97 -21.84 8.27
CA GLY A 279 -15.39 -21.87 8.62
C GLY A 279 -15.94 -20.56 9.18
N GLN A 280 -15.08 -19.65 9.67
CA GLN A 280 -15.52 -18.35 10.20
C GLN A 280 -16.02 -17.43 9.08
N VAL A 281 -15.44 -17.51 7.89
CA VAL A 281 -15.94 -16.78 6.71
C VAL A 281 -17.37 -17.21 6.39
N LEU A 282 -17.67 -18.52 6.44
CA LEU A 282 -19.04 -18.99 6.23
C LEU A 282 -19.99 -18.46 7.30
N HIS A 283 -19.56 -18.50 8.56
CA HIS A 283 -20.37 -17.99 9.67
C HIS A 283 -20.68 -16.50 9.48
N PHE A 284 -19.70 -15.71 9.05
CA PHE A 284 -19.89 -14.30 8.74
C PHE A 284 -20.91 -14.08 7.62
N LEU A 285 -20.78 -14.79 6.49
CA LEU A 285 -21.72 -14.68 5.37
C LEU A 285 -23.15 -15.11 5.78
N LYS A 286 -23.30 -16.21 6.54
CA LYS A 286 -24.60 -16.67 7.07
C LYS A 286 -25.21 -15.65 8.02
N MET A 287 -24.44 -15.10 8.95
CA MET A 287 -24.89 -14.07 9.89
C MET A 287 -25.44 -12.85 9.13
N LEU A 288 -24.73 -12.36 8.11
CA LEU A 288 -25.20 -11.24 7.30
C LEU A 288 -26.54 -11.54 6.61
N ARG A 289 -26.69 -12.75 6.05
CA ARG A 289 -27.92 -13.20 5.40
C ARG A 289 -29.09 -13.32 6.39
N GLU A 290 -28.86 -13.90 7.57
CA GLU A 290 -29.84 -13.99 8.65
C GLU A 290 -30.31 -12.60 9.13
N LYS A 291 -29.41 -11.61 9.08
CA LYS A 291 -29.72 -10.20 9.35
C LYS A 291 -30.37 -9.46 8.18
N GLY A 292 -30.75 -10.17 7.10
CA GLY A 292 -31.45 -9.61 5.95
C GLY A 292 -30.57 -8.76 5.02
N LYS A 293 -29.24 -8.84 5.16
CA LYS A 293 -28.31 -8.11 4.29
C LYS A 293 -28.19 -8.79 2.93
N LYS A 294 -27.97 -7.98 1.89
CA LYS A 294 -27.75 -8.43 0.52
C LYS A 294 -26.28 -8.68 0.27
N LEU A 295 -25.93 -9.82 -0.33
CA LEU A 295 -24.55 -10.20 -0.58
C LEU A 295 -24.27 -10.30 -2.08
N PHE A 296 -23.10 -9.86 -2.52
CA PHE A 296 -22.62 -10.16 -3.87
C PHE A 296 -21.15 -10.54 -3.91
N LEU A 297 -20.80 -11.43 -4.83
CA LEU A 297 -19.43 -11.81 -5.14
C LEU A 297 -19.05 -11.18 -6.48
N MET A 298 -17.90 -10.51 -6.55
CA MET A 298 -17.39 -9.91 -7.79
C MET A 298 -15.88 -10.13 -7.89
N THR A 299 -15.46 -11.00 -8.81
CA THR A 299 -14.07 -11.43 -8.96
C THR A 299 -13.60 -11.43 -10.41
N ASN A 300 -12.30 -11.28 -10.62
CA ASN A 300 -11.65 -11.44 -11.93
C ASN A 300 -11.44 -12.92 -12.29
N SER A 301 -11.52 -13.82 -11.32
CA SER A 301 -11.35 -15.25 -11.54
C SER A 301 -12.51 -15.87 -12.33
N PRO A 302 -12.24 -16.94 -13.12
CA PRO A 302 -13.28 -17.67 -13.83
C PRO A 302 -14.13 -18.49 -12.87
N TYR A 303 -15.41 -18.70 -13.20
CA TYR A 303 -16.36 -19.34 -12.29
C TYR A 303 -15.96 -20.76 -11.88
N TYR A 304 -15.42 -21.59 -12.79
CA TYR A 304 -15.01 -22.96 -12.45
C TYR A 304 -13.98 -22.99 -11.31
N PHE A 305 -13.10 -21.99 -11.25
CA PHE A 305 -12.07 -21.89 -10.21
C PHE A 305 -12.67 -21.46 -8.88
N VAL A 306 -13.52 -20.42 -8.92
CA VAL A 306 -14.25 -19.92 -7.74
C VAL A 306 -15.12 -21.02 -7.15
N ASP A 307 -15.88 -21.74 -7.98
CA ASP A 307 -16.78 -22.80 -7.55
C ASP A 307 -16.02 -23.99 -6.94
N GLY A 308 -14.91 -24.41 -7.56
CA GLY A 308 -14.04 -25.45 -7.01
C GLY A 308 -13.45 -25.07 -5.65
N GLY A 309 -12.90 -23.87 -5.53
CA GLY A 309 -12.31 -23.40 -4.27
C GLY A 309 -13.36 -23.12 -3.19
N MET A 310 -14.51 -22.53 -3.52
CA MET A 310 -15.61 -22.31 -2.57
C MET A 310 -16.15 -23.63 -2.02
N ARG A 311 -16.33 -24.66 -2.87
CA ARG A 311 -16.74 -25.99 -2.40
C ARG A 311 -15.74 -26.57 -1.42
N PHE A 312 -14.45 -26.55 -1.77
CA PHE A 312 -13.40 -27.06 -0.88
C PHE A 312 -13.32 -26.30 0.46
N MET A 313 -13.37 -24.96 0.43
CA MET A 313 -13.26 -24.15 1.66
C MET A 313 -14.44 -24.35 2.61
N LEU A 314 -15.61 -24.71 2.06
CA LEU A 314 -16.88 -24.78 2.79
C LEU A 314 -17.38 -26.21 3.03
N GLU A 315 -16.69 -27.24 2.51
CA GLU A 315 -17.14 -28.63 2.54
C GLU A 315 -17.45 -29.16 3.94
N ASP A 316 -16.68 -28.73 4.95
CA ASP A 316 -16.84 -29.19 6.34
C ASP A 316 -18.00 -28.50 7.08
N PHE A 317 -18.58 -27.43 6.51
CA PHE A 317 -19.49 -26.52 7.21
C PHE A 317 -20.84 -26.32 6.52
N MET A 318 -21.01 -26.88 5.32
CA MET A 318 -22.27 -26.85 4.58
C MET A 318 -23.03 -28.17 4.73
N GLY A 319 -24.36 -28.10 4.83
CA GLY A 319 -25.20 -29.30 4.89
C GLY A 319 -25.19 -30.03 3.55
N ASN A 320 -25.51 -31.33 3.58
CA ASN A 320 -25.67 -32.12 2.35
C ASN A 320 -26.74 -31.47 1.44
N GLY A 321 -26.31 -30.93 0.30
CA GLY A 321 -27.18 -30.34 -0.72
C GLY A 321 -27.21 -28.80 -0.77
N ASP A 322 -26.59 -28.10 0.19
CA ASP A 322 -26.52 -26.63 0.16
C ASP A 322 -25.53 -26.16 -0.92
N SER A 323 -25.87 -25.13 -1.70
CA SER A 323 -24.93 -24.48 -2.61
C SER A 323 -24.35 -23.22 -1.97
N TRP A 324 -23.02 -23.04 -2.02
CA TRP A 324 -22.40 -21.79 -1.54
C TRP A 324 -22.98 -20.55 -2.25
N ARG A 325 -23.49 -20.73 -3.47
CA ARG A 325 -24.15 -19.69 -4.25
C ARG A 325 -25.40 -19.14 -3.59
N ASP A 326 -26.10 -19.96 -2.79
CA ASP A 326 -27.31 -19.53 -2.09
C ASP A 326 -27.01 -18.44 -1.04
N LEU A 327 -25.74 -18.28 -0.62
CA LEU A 327 -25.28 -17.20 0.24
C LEU A 327 -25.32 -15.83 -0.47
N PHE A 328 -25.21 -15.79 -1.80
CA PHE A 328 -25.07 -14.56 -2.57
C PHE A 328 -26.34 -14.25 -3.37
N ASP A 329 -26.75 -12.99 -3.38
CA ASP A 329 -27.82 -12.50 -4.26
C ASP A 329 -27.32 -12.32 -5.70
N VAL A 330 -26.03 -12.03 -5.89
CA VAL A 330 -25.40 -11.85 -7.21
C VAL A 330 -23.99 -12.44 -7.20
N VAL A 331 -23.65 -13.24 -8.22
CA VAL A 331 -22.30 -13.77 -8.45
C VAL A 331 -21.78 -13.32 -9.80
N ILE A 332 -20.71 -12.54 -9.80
CA ILE A 332 -20.03 -12.01 -10.99
C ILE A 332 -18.60 -12.56 -11.04
N ALA A 333 -18.32 -13.38 -12.05
CA ALA A 333 -16.99 -13.90 -12.36
C ALA A 333 -16.42 -13.16 -13.59
N GLN A 334 -15.10 -13.18 -13.79
CA GLN A 334 -14.44 -12.42 -14.87
C GLN A 334 -14.95 -10.96 -14.99
N ALA A 335 -15.08 -10.28 -13.85
CA ALA A 335 -15.60 -8.91 -13.77
C ALA A 335 -14.72 -7.89 -14.50
N ASN A 336 -13.42 -8.19 -14.66
CA ASN A 336 -12.41 -7.33 -15.28
C ASN A 336 -12.25 -6.01 -14.51
N LYS A 337 -12.08 -6.09 -13.19
CA LYS A 337 -11.64 -4.98 -12.33
C LYS A 337 -10.19 -4.63 -12.67
N PRO A 338 -9.80 -3.33 -12.70
CA PRO A 338 -10.61 -2.15 -12.39
C PRO A 338 -11.50 -1.62 -13.53
N GLU A 339 -11.38 -2.12 -14.76
CA GLU A 339 -12.15 -1.65 -15.91
C GLU A 339 -13.67 -1.76 -15.71
N PHE A 340 -14.15 -2.69 -14.87
CA PHE A 340 -15.55 -2.78 -14.45
C PHE A 340 -16.14 -1.43 -14.01
N TYR A 341 -15.36 -0.60 -13.31
CA TYR A 341 -15.83 0.65 -12.72
C TYR A 341 -15.90 1.82 -13.71
N THR A 342 -15.23 1.71 -14.87
CA THR A 342 -15.12 2.79 -15.86
C THR A 342 -15.59 2.41 -17.26
N SER A 343 -15.79 1.12 -17.53
CA SER A 343 -16.24 0.61 -18.82
C SER A 343 -17.77 0.68 -18.98
N GLU A 344 -18.23 0.32 -20.19
CA GLU A 344 -19.65 0.12 -20.51
C GLU A 344 -19.92 -1.30 -21.03
N HIS A 345 -19.11 -2.28 -20.60
CA HIS A 345 -19.30 -3.67 -21.01
C HIS A 345 -20.65 -4.23 -20.49
N PRO A 346 -21.41 -4.97 -21.32
CA PRO A 346 -22.65 -5.60 -20.89
C PRO A 346 -22.37 -6.84 -20.05
N PHE A 347 -23.27 -7.13 -19.11
CA PHE A 347 -23.29 -8.42 -18.43
C PHE A 347 -23.68 -9.55 -19.40
N ARG A 348 -23.12 -10.73 -19.17
CA ARG A 348 -23.47 -11.97 -19.87
C ARG A 348 -23.82 -13.04 -18.85
N CYS A 349 -24.93 -13.75 -19.05
CA CYS A 349 -25.28 -14.90 -18.22
C CYS A 349 -24.41 -16.09 -18.65
N TYR A 350 -23.77 -16.75 -17.70
CA TYR A 350 -22.90 -17.90 -17.94
C TYR A 350 -23.69 -19.21 -17.73
N ASP A 351 -23.75 -20.02 -18.78
CA ASP A 351 -24.37 -21.36 -18.78
C ASP A 351 -23.31 -22.36 -18.31
N ILE A 352 -23.47 -22.87 -17.08
CA ILE A 352 -22.51 -23.76 -16.42
C ILE A 352 -22.41 -25.11 -17.13
N GLU A 353 -23.52 -25.64 -17.65
CA GLU A 353 -23.54 -26.96 -18.29
C GLU A 353 -22.87 -26.94 -19.65
N LYS A 354 -23.04 -25.84 -20.39
CA LYS A 354 -22.48 -25.67 -21.73
C LYS A 354 -21.12 -25.00 -21.76
N ASP A 355 -20.67 -24.42 -20.65
CA ASP A 355 -19.47 -23.59 -20.57
C ASP A 355 -19.49 -22.46 -21.63
N THR A 356 -20.62 -21.74 -21.70
CA THR A 356 -20.83 -20.67 -22.70
C THR A 356 -21.51 -19.43 -22.11
N LEU A 357 -21.30 -18.30 -22.78
CA LEU A 357 -21.95 -17.03 -22.43
C LEU A 357 -23.18 -16.80 -23.29
N ALA A 358 -24.32 -16.58 -22.62
CA ALA A 358 -25.55 -16.15 -23.29
C ALA A 358 -25.40 -14.71 -23.80
N PHE A 359 -25.76 -14.48 -25.05
CA PHE A 359 -25.75 -13.16 -25.68
C PHE A 359 -27.02 -12.35 -25.45
N SER A 360 -28.01 -12.92 -24.76
CA SER A 360 -29.20 -12.21 -24.30
C SER A 360 -28.81 -11.06 -23.38
N LYS A 361 -29.63 -10.00 -23.40
CA LYS A 361 -29.48 -8.87 -22.50
C LYS A 361 -29.79 -9.33 -21.07
N VAL A 362 -28.96 -8.90 -20.12
CA VAL A 362 -29.19 -9.11 -18.69
C VAL A 362 -29.91 -7.88 -18.14
N ASP A 363 -31.22 -7.99 -17.91
CA ASP A 363 -32.05 -6.93 -17.33
C ASP A 363 -32.29 -7.13 -15.82
N ALA A 364 -32.03 -8.33 -15.30
CA ALA A 364 -32.15 -8.68 -13.90
C ALA A 364 -31.11 -9.74 -13.50
N PHE A 365 -30.64 -9.67 -12.25
CA PHE A 365 -29.88 -10.75 -11.63
C PHE A 365 -30.85 -11.77 -11.02
N LEU A 366 -30.75 -13.02 -11.44
CA LEU A 366 -31.62 -14.10 -11.02
C LEU A 366 -30.89 -15.01 -10.01
N PRO A 367 -31.61 -15.60 -9.03
CA PRO A 367 -31.02 -16.53 -8.09
C PRO A 367 -30.30 -17.68 -8.78
N ASN A 368 -29.15 -18.09 -8.22
CA ASN A 368 -28.33 -19.21 -8.70
C ASN A 368 -27.81 -19.10 -10.14
N GLN A 369 -27.94 -17.93 -10.78
CA GLN A 369 -27.29 -17.62 -12.05
C GLN A 369 -25.93 -16.95 -11.85
N ILE A 370 -25.03 -17.18 -12.79
CA ILE A 370 -23.68 -16.64 -12.79
C ILE A 370 -23.55 -15.63 -13.92
N TYR A 371 -22.92 -14.50 -13.63
CA TYR A 371 -22.75 -13.43 -14.60
C TYR A 371 -21.27 -13.18 -14.86
N TYR A 372 -20.94 -12.91 -16.12
CA TYR A 372 -19.60 -12.52 -16.53
C TYR A 372 -19.59 -11.07 -17.00
N HIS A 373 -18.43 -10.43 -16.85
CA HIS A 373 -18.17 -9.06 -17.30
C HIS A 373 -19.12 -8.05 -16.64
N GLY A 374 -19.71 -7.15 -17.43
CA GLY A 374 -20.54 -6.05 -16.96
C GLY A 374 -19.77 -4.79 -16.61
N CYS A 375 -20.50 -3.83 -16.06
CA CYS A 375 -19.94 -2.57 -15.59
C CYS A 375 -20.76 -2.03 -14.43
N LEU A 376 -20.15 -1.11 -13.66
CA LEU A 376 -20.78 -0.47 -12.52
C LEU A 376 -22.10 0.23 -12.87
N LYS A 377 -22.18 0.89 -14.03
CA LYS A 377 -23.39 1.58 -14.49
C LYS A 377 -24.57 0.62 -14.62
N SER A 378 -24.40 -0.49 -15.34
CA SER A 378 -25.45 -1.51 -15.48
C SER A 378 -25.75 -2.20 -14.15
N PHE A 379 -24.73 -2.44 -13.32
CA PHE A 379 -24.89 -3.05 -12.01
C PHE A 379 -25.85 -2.23 -11.14
N LEU A 380 -25.59 -0.93 -10.99
CA LEU A 380 -26.44 -0.02 -10.22
C LEU A 380 -27.84 0.14 -10.85
N GLN A 381 -27.93 0.10 -12.19
CA GLN A 381 -29.23 0.15 -12.88
C GLN A 381 -30.08 -1.08 -12.60
N ILE A 382 -29.48 -2.26 -12.48
CA ILE A 382 -30.19 -3.52 -12.22
C ILE A 382 -30.53 -3.63 -10.73
N THR A 383 -29.55 -3.42 -9.85
CA THR A 383 -29.72 -3.65 -8.41
C THR A 383 -30.47 -2.54 -7.70
N LYS A 384 -30.40 -1.31 -8.21
CA LYS A 384 -30.90 -0.09 -7.56
C LYS A 384 -30.33 0.16 -6.16
N TRP A 385 -29.20 -0.45 -5.82
CA TRP A 385 -28.56 -0.27 -4.53
C TRP A 385 -27.93 1.11 -4.42
N ASN A 386 -28.16 1.76 -3.27
CA ASN A 386 -27.63 3.09 -3.01
C ASN A 386 -26.18 3.00 -2.53
N GLY A 387 -25.28 3.77 -3.15
CA GLY A 387 -23.84 3.66 -2.93
C GLY A 387 -23.40 3.67 -1.45
N PRO A 388 -23.84 4.63 -0.61
CA PRO A 388 -23.45 4.70 0.80
C PRO A 388 -23.92 3.52 1.66
N GLU A 389 -24.88 2.72 1.20
CA GLU A 389 -25.39 1.51 1.87
C GLU A 389 -24.64 0.25 1.44
N VAL A 390 -23.75 0.37 0.44
CA VAL A 390 -22.91 -0.72 -0.06
C VAL A 390 -21.53 -0.63 0.59
N ILE A 391 -21.04 -1.73 1.13
CA ILE A 391 -19.64 -1.91 1.48
C ILE A 391 -19.01 -2.95 0.56
N TYR A 392 -17.80 -2.68 0.06
CA TYR A 392 -17.03 -3.63 -0.73
C TYR A 392 -15.74 -4.03 -0.01
N PHE A 393 -15.54 -5.34 0.12
CA PHE A 393 -14.36 -5.98 0.69
C PHE A 393 -13.44 -6.42 -0.44
N GLY A 394 -12.17 -6.05 -0.35
CA GLY A 394 -11.14 -6.45 -1.31
C GLY A 394 -9.76 -6.34 -0.69
N ASP A 395 -8.81 -7.12 -1.18
CA ASP A 395 -7.43 -7.02 -0.75
C ASP A 395 -6.67 -6.02 -1.63
N HIS A 396 -6.93 -5.95 -2.93
CA HIS A 396 -6.12 -5.12 -3.83
C HIS A 396 -6.62 -3.66 -3.87
N LEU A 397 -5.85 -2.76 -3.26
CA LEU A 397 -6.22 -1.34 -3.10
C LEU A 397 -6.64 -0.63 -4.40
N PHE A 398 -5.90 -0.81 -5.50
CA PHE A 398 -6.21 -0.14 -6.76
C PHE A 398 -7.28 -0.82 -7.61
N SER A 399 -7.25 -2.15 -7.80
CA SER A 399 -8.27 -2.84 -8.60
C SER A 399 -9.61 -2.88 -7.90
N ASP A 400 -9.62 -3.12 -6.58
CA ASP A 400 -10.83 -3.45 -5.84
C ASP A 400 -11.42 -2.26 -5.12
N LEU A 401 -10.62 -1.39 -4.51
CA LEU A 401 -11.15 -0.38 -3.57
C LEU A 401 -11.24 1.03 -4.18
N ARG A 402 -10.34 1.36 -5.10
CA ARG A 402 -10.34 2.69 -5.76
C ARG A 402 -11.62 2.96 -6.54
N GLY A 403 -12.12 1.95 -7.26
CA GLY A 403 -13.36 2.05 -8.03
C GLY A 403 -14.59 2.29 -7.15
N PRO A 404 -14.88 1.41 -6.18
CA PRO A 404 -15.97 1.56 -5.22
C PRO A 404 -15.90 2.86 -4.42
N SER A 405 -14.70 3.24 -3.94
CA SER A 405 -14.51 4.50 -3.22
C SER A 405 -14.93 5.71 -4.06
N LYS A 406 -14.56 5.74 -5.35
CA LYS A 406 -15.00 6.79 -6.29
C LYS A 406 -16.49 6.72 -6.63
N ALA A 407 -17.08 5.52 -6.58
CA ALA A 407 -18.51 5.30 -6.76
C ALA A 407 -19.35 5.68 -5.54
N GLY A 408 -18.72 6.11 -4.43
CA GLY A 408 -19.40 6.46 -3.19
C GLY A 408 -19.79 5.25 -2.34
N TRP A 409 -19.24 4.07 -2.62
CA TRP A 409 -19.39 2.89 -1.78
C TRP A 409 -18.47 2.99 -0.57
N ARG A 410 -18.87 2.35 0.54
CA ARG A 410 -17.98 2.08 1.66
C ARG A 410 -16.97 1.00 1.25
N THR A 411 -15.79 1.03 1.84
CA THR A 411 -14.68 0.14 1.47
C THR A 411 -14.02 -0.47 2.70
N ALA A 412 -13.78 -1.77 2.65
CA ALA A 412 -13.04 -2.52 3.65
C ALA A 412 -11.84 -3.21 3.00
N ALA A 413 -10.62 -2.82 3.40
CA ALA A 413 -9.41 -3.48 2.90
C ALA A 413 -9.05 -4.71 3.74
N ILE A 414 -8.77 -5.83 3.07
CA ILE A 414 -8.24 -7.05 3.69
C ILE A 414 -6.71 -7.05 3.54
N ILE A 415 -6.01 -6.95 4.67
CA ILE A 415 -4.55 -6.77 4.74
C ILE A 415 -3.95 -7.88 5.61
N HIS A 416 -3.56 -8.99 5.00
CA HIS A 416 -3.09 -10.21 5.70
C HIS A 416 -1.87 -9.99 6.59
N GLU A 417 -0.97 -9.09 6.19
CA GLU A 417 0.26 -8.78 6.93
C GLU A 417 -0.02 -8.10 8.28
N LEU A 418 -1.20 -7.49 8.42
CA LEU A 418 -1.56 -6.62 9.54
C LEU A 418 -1.42 -7.32 10.90
N GLU A 419 -1.96 -8.53 11.04
CA GLU A 419 -1.89 -9.29 12.29
C GLU A 419 -0.44 -9.56 12.71
N SER A 420 0.39 -9.96 11.75
CA SER A 420 1.79 -10.30 12.01
C SER A 420 2.58 -9.06 12.46
N GLU A 421 2.39 -7.92 11.80
CA GLU A 421 3.07 -6.68 12.18
C GLU A 421 2.59 -6.15 13.52
N ILE A 422 1.28 -6.22 13.81
CA ILE A 422 0.76 -5.82 15.13
C ILE A 422 1.35 -6.70 16.23
N ARG A 423 1.46 -8.02 16.00
CA ARG A 423 2.06 -8.93 16.97
C ARG A 423 3.52 -8.56 17.26
N ILE A 424 4.33 -8.30 16.23
CA ILE A 424 5.72 -7.81 16.38
C ILE A 424 5.75 -6.49 17.16
N GLN A 425 4.89 -5.54 16.81
CA GLN A 425 4.82 -4.24 17.48
C GLN A 425 4.38 -4.33 18.94
N ASN A 426 3.61 -5.36 19.29
CA ASN A 426 3.15 -5.63 20.66
C ASN A 426 4.19 -6.33 21.53
N GLU A 427 5.31 -6.78 20.97
CA GLU A 427 6.40 -7.36 21.74
C GLU A 427 7.14 -6.29 22.55
N ASP A 428 7.55 -6.65 23.76
CA ASP A 428 8.25 -5.72 24.66
C ASP A 428 9.59 -5.26 24.06
N SER A 429 10.22 -6.09 23.23
CA SER A 429 11.44 -5.79 22.49
C SER A 429 11.25 -4.58 21.55
N TYR A 430 10.21 -4.61 20.71
CA TYR A 430 9.88 -3.52 19.78
C TYR A 430 9.45 -2.27 20.55
N ARG A 431 8.50 -2.42 21.48
CA ARG A 431 7.96 -1.30 22.28
C ARG A 431 9.04 -0.57 23.06
N PHE A 432 10.03 -1.31 23.58
CA PHE A 432 11.20 -0.73 24.24
C PHE A 432 12.05 0.10 23.28
N GLN A 433 12.38 -0.43 22.09
CA GLN A 433 13.15 0.33 21.11
C GLN A 433 12.38 1.55 20.59
N GLN A 434 11.07 1.44 20.43
CA GLN A 434 10.21 2.54 20.01
C GLN A 434 10.15 3.64 21.07
N ALA A 435 9.96 3.29 22.35
CA ALA A 435 9.99 4.26 23.45
C ALA A 435 11.35 4.97 23.53
N LYS A 436 12.45 4.21 23.43
CA LYS A 436 13.81 4.78 23.36
C LYS A 436 13.96 5.74 22.19
N PHE A 437 13.49 5.36 21.00
CA PHE A 437 13.54 6.19 19.80
C PHE A 437 12.76 7.51 19.97
N HIS A 438 11.55 7.47 20.54
CA HIS A 438 10.75 8.68 20.80
C HIS A 438 11.42 9.63 21.79
N ILE A 439 11.97 9.11 22.90
CA ILE A 439 12.69 9.95 23.89
C ILE A 439 13.87 10.66 23.22
N ILE A 440 14.66 9.94 22.41
CA ILE A 440 15.82 10.52 21.72
C ILE A 440 15.38 11.55 20.67
N GLN A 441 14.29 11.29 19.94
CA GLN A 441 13.72 12.24 18.98
C GLN A 441 13.28 13.54 19.67
N GLU A 442 12.63 13.46 20.82
CA GLU A 442 12.23 14.65 21.60
C GLU A 442 13.45 15.46 22.06
N LEU A 443 14.49 14.78 22.57
CA LEU A 443 15.74 15.42 22.97
C LEU A 443 16.47 16.07 21.79
N LEU A 444 16.48 15.44 20.62
CA LEU A 444 17.02 16.03 19.39
C LEU A 444 16.22 17.27 18.96
N GLY A 445 14.89 17.23 19.08
CA GLY A 445 14.03 18.38 18.82
C GLY A 445 14.36 19.55 19.74
N LYS A 446 14.50 19.32 21.06
CA LYS A 446 14.94 20.32 22.03
C LYS A 446 16.34 20.85 21.70
N PHE A 447 17.28 19.95 21.41
CA PHE A 447 18.64 20.32 21.01
C PHE A 447 18.66 21.28 19.81
N HIS A 448 17.89 20.98 18.75
CA HIS A 448 17.81 21.84 17.58
C HIS A 448 17.04 23.15 17.81
N ALA A 449 16.09 23.19 18.75
CA ALA A 449 15.39 24.42 19.11
C ALA A 449 16.26 25.36 19.95
N THR A 450 17.16 24.80 20.77
CA THR A 450 17.99 25.57 21.70
C THR A 450 19.32 26.02 21.07
N VAL A 451 19.94 25.18 20.24
CA VAL A 451 21.22 25.50 19.58
C VAL A 451 20.93 26.22 18.25
N ALA A 452 20.67 27.53 18.31
CA ALA A 452 20.66 28.39 17.13
C ALA A 452 22.09 28.60 16.59
N ASP A 453 22.24 28.99 15.32
CA ASP A 453 23.48 28.98 14.51
C ASP A 453 24.73 29.66 15.11
N THR A 454 24.58 30.44 16.18
CA THR A 454 25.66 31.17 16.85
C THR A 454 26.27 30.35 17.98
N GLY A 455 27.18 29.44 17.64
CA GLY A 455 28.10 28.84 18.63
C GLY A 455 28.09 27.32 18.73
N ARG A 456 28.41 26.60 17.64
CA ARG A 456 28.71 25.16 17.73
C ARG A 456 30.09 24.93 18.34
N GLY A 457 30.11 24.65 19.64
CA GLY A 457 31.30 24.15 20.34
C GLY A 457 31.50 22.64 20.13
N LYS A 458 32.70 22.12 20.43
CA LYS A 458 33.01 20.68 20.31
C LYS A 458 32.09 19.79 21.16
N THR A 459 31.65 20.27 22.32
CA THR A 459 30.72 19.55 23.21
C THR A 459 29.34 19.37 22.58
N CYS A 460 28.85 20.38 21.85
CA CYS A 460 27.58 20.33 21.11
C CYS A 460 27.62 19.22 20.04
N ASP A 461 28.69 19.19 19.26
CA ASP A 461 28.85 18.23 18.16
C ASP A 461 28.96 16.79 18.68
N LEU A 462 29.64 16.59 19.82
CA LEU A 462 29.72 15.28 20.48
C LEU A 462 28.37 14.79 20.97
N LEU A 463 27.59 15.64 21.66
CA LEU A 463 26.24 15.29 22.12
C LEU A 463 25.30 15.01 20.94
N LEU A 464 25.34 15.85 19.90
CA LEU A 464 24.55 15.63 18.68
C LEU A 464 24.89 14.30 18.02
N LYS A 465 26.18 13.95 17.96
CA LYS A 465 26.65 12.67 17.42
C LYS A 465 26.12 11.50 18.26
N GLU A 466 26.26 11.57 19.59
CA GLU A 466 25.81 10.51 20.50
C GLU A 466 24.29 10.30 20.43
N LEU A 467 23.50 11.38 20.42
CA LEU A 467 22.05 11.31 20.23
C LEU A 467 21.67 10.67 18.89
N ASN A 468 22.37 11.02 17.81
CA ASN A 468 22.12 10.44 16.49
C ASN A 468 22.50 8.96 16.42
N GLU A 469 23.61 8.55 17.04
CA GLU A 469 24.03 7.15 17.12
C GLU A 469 22.99 6.31 17.87
N GLU A 470 22.52 6.77 19.03
CA GLU A 470 21.47 6.09 19.80
C GLU A 470 20.14 5.99 19.02
N ARG A 471 19.77 7.06 18.31
CA ARG A 471 18.58 7.07 17.43
C ARG A 471 18.72 6.04 16.31
N GLN A 472 19.87 5.99 15.65
CA GLN A 472 20.15 5.05 14.57
C GLN A 472 20.16 3.61 15.07
N MET A 473 20.75 3.33 16.23
CA MET A 473 20.76 1.99 16.83
C MET A 473 19.34 1.51 17.15
N ALA A 474 18.51 2.35 17.77
CA ALA A 474 17.11 1.99 18.08
C ALA A 474 16.31 1.71 16.81
N ARG A 475 16.47 2.57 15.80
CA ARG A 475 15.85 2.43 14.47
C ARG A 475 16.26 1.13 13.77
N SER A 476 17.56 0.85 13.69
CA SER A 476 18.06 -0.37 13.02
C SER A 476 17.58 -1.64 13.73
N LYS A 477 17.51 -1.63 15.07
CA LYS A 477 16.94 -2.74 15.85
C LYS A 477 15.46 -2.96 15.54
N MET A 478 14.66 -1.89 15.53
CA MET A 478 13.24 -1.99 15.15
C MET A 478 13.06 -2.54 13.74
N LYS A 479 13.81 -2.03 12.76
CA LYS A 479 13.78 -2.53 11.39
C LYS A 479 14.02 -4.04 11.33
N SER A 480 15.07 -4.51 12.02
CA SER A 480 15.51 -5.91 11.97
C SER A 480 14.50 -6.91 12.55
N MET A 481 13.44 -6.44 13.20
CA MET A 481 12.35 -7.26 13.71
C MET A 481 11.31 -7.61 12.65
N PHE A 482 11.33 -6.94 11.49
CA PHE A 482 10.43 -7.18 10.36
C PHE A 482 11.19 -7.87 9.20
N ASN A 483 10.73 -7.68 7.96
CA ASN A 483 11.39 -8.18 6.77
C ASN A 483 12.86 -7.71 6.72
N SER A 484 13.77 -8.63 6.43
CA SER A 484 15.23 -8.37 6.45
C SER A 484 15.69 -7.43 5.32
N SER A 485 14.96 -7.40 4.20
CA SER A 485 15.30 -6.61 3.02
C SER A 485 14.67 -5.21 3.09
N PHE A 486 13.38 -5.13 3.39
CA PHE A 486 12.60 -3.90 3.30
C PHE A 486 11.99 -3.41 4.62
N GLY A 487 12.17 -4.12 5.73
CA GLY A 487 11.62 -3.73 7.05
C GLY A 487 10.10 -3.88 7.11
N ALA A 488 9.43 -3.00 7.86
CA ALA A 488 7.98 -3.02 8.00
C ALA A 488 7.25 -2.61 6.71
N THR A 489 6.04 -3.12 6.50
CA THR A 489 5.19 -2.82 5.33
C THR A 489 4.55 -1.45 5.48
N PHE A 490 4.05 -1.12 6.67
CA PHE A 490 3.29 0.13 6.90
C PHE A 490 4.17 1.32 7.24
N LEU A 491 5.41 1.09 7.69
CA LEU A 491 6.33 2.11 8.13
C LEU A 491 7.66 2.00 7.39
N THR A 492 8.20 3.17 7.05
CA THR A 492 9.59 3.29 6.64
C THR A 492 10.49 3.35 7.87
N ASP A 493 11.76 2.98 7.70
CA ASP A 493 12.74 3.04 8.77
C ASP A 493 12.90 4.47 9.32
N THR A 494 12.58 5.51 8.54
CA THR A 494 12.61 6.91 9.02
C THR A 494 11.48 7.25 10.00
N GLY A 495 10.57 6.31 10.25
CA GLY A 495 9.38 6.49 11.09
C GLY A 495 8.22 7.16 10.35
N GLN A 496 8.32 7.33 9.03
CA GLN A 496 7.23 7.87 8.20
C GLN A 496 6.35 6.74 7.68
N GLU A 497 5.08 7.04 7.42
CA GLU A 497 4.16 6.14 6.72
C GLU A 497 4.77 5.72 5.37
N SER A 498 4.64 4.44 5.02
CA SER A 498 4.98 3.97 3.69
C SER A 498 3.96 4.47 2.66
N ALA A 499 4.34 4.48 1.39
CA ALA A 499 3.41 4.76 0.30
C ALA A 499 2.22 3.78 0.28
N PHE A 500 2.43 2.54 0.74
CA PHE A 500 1.35 1.55 0.89
C PHE A 500 0.35 1.93 1.98
N ALA A 501 0.82 2.28 3.19
CA ALA A 501 -0.04 2.76 4.27
C ALA A 501 -0.83 4.00 3.84
N TYR A 502 -0.18 4.92 3.11
CA TYR A 502 -0.85 6.07 2.52
C TYR A 502 -1.97 5.68 1.54
N ASN A 503 -1.75 4.69 0.67
CA ASN A 503 -2.79 4.21 -0.24
C ASN A 503 -3.98 3.57 0.51
N ILE A 504 -3.73 2.84 1.61
CA ILE A 504 -4.81 2.34 2.48
C ILE A 504 -5.65 3.51 3.00
N HIS A 505 -5.00 4.57 3.50
CA HIS A 505 -5.68 5.77 3.98
C HIS A 505 -6.54 6.46 2.91
N GLN A 506 -6.15 6.40 1.64
CA GLN A 506 -6.90 7.01 0.54
C GLN A 506 -8.12 6.19 0.12
N TYR A 507 -7.99 4.87 0.03
CA TYR A 507 -8.98 4.03 -0.66
C TYR A 507 -9.82 3.15 0.27
N ALA A 508 -9.42 2.95 1.53
CA ALA A 508 -10.13 2.11 2.48
C ALA A 508 -10.72 2.95 3.61
N ASP A 509 -12.04 2.88 3.79
CA ASP A 509 -12.69 3.53 4.94
C ASP A 509 -12.37 2.79 6.24
N VAL A 510 -12.29 1.47 6.18
CA VAL A 510 -11.80 0.59 7.25
C VAL A 510 -10.86 -0.46 6.68
N TYR A 511 -9.99 -1.01 7.51
CA TYR A 511 -9.11 -2.12 7.12
C TYR A 511 -8.92 -3.09 8.28
N THR A 512 -8.70 -4.37 7.95
CA THR A 512 -8.51 -5.45 8.91
C THR A 512 -7.74 -6.60 8.27
N SER A 513 -7.30 -7.60 9.04
CA SER A 513 -6.53 -8.73 8.51
C SER A 513 -7.37 -9.70 7.68
N LYS A 514 -8.64 -9.88 8.06
CA LYS A 514 -9.55 -10.87 7.49
C LYS A 514 -11.02 -10.46 7.68
N PRO A 515 -11.93 -10.78 6.74
CA PRO A 515 -13.31 -10.29 6.78
C PRO A 515 -14.08 -10.76 8.02
N GLU A 516 -13.82 -11.96 8.52
CA GLU A 516 -14.47 -12.53 9.70
C GLU A 516 -14.16 -11.78 11.00
N ASN A 517 -13.18 -10.88 11.05
CA ASN A 517 -12.99 -9.99 12.21
C ASN A 517 -14.22 -9.11 12.47
N PHE A 518 -15.09 -8.90 11.49
CA PHE A 518 -16.39 -8.24 11.68
C PHE A 518 -17.34 -9.02 12.59
N LEU A 519 -17.15 -10.33 12.79
CA LEU A 519 -17.90 -11.12 13.78
C LEU A 519 -17.61 -10.70 15.22
N LEU A 520 -16.45 -10.09 15.47
CA LEU A 520 -16.06 -9.61 16.80
C LEU A 520 -16.78 -8.33 17.21
N TYR A 521 -17.55 -7.73 16.30
CA TYR A 521 -18.26 -6.47 16.50
C TYR A 521 -19.77 -6.69 16.35
N PRO A 522 -20.59 -5.96 17.13
CA PRO A 522 -22.04 -6.03 16.96
C PRO A 522 -22.43 -5.50 15.56
N PRO A 523 -23.48 -6.04 14.91
CA PRO A 523 -23.94 -5.58 13.60
C PRO A 523 -24.34 -4.09 13.57
N GLU A 524 -24.64 -3.51 14.72
CA GLU A 524 -25.01 -2.10 14.89
C GLU A 524 -23.81 -1.23 15.30
N ALA A 525 -22.59 -1.76 15.26
CA ALA A 525 -21.39 -1.03 15.70
C ALA A 525 -21.18 0.27 14.91
N TRP A 526 -20.79 1.30 15.65
CA TRP A 526 -20.25 2.53 15.08
C TRP A 526 -18.73 2.54 15.22
N LEU A 527 -18.06 2.25 14.11
CA LEU A 527 -16.63 2.29 13.98
C LEU A 527 -16.20 3.74 13.74
N HIS A 528 -15.45 4.32 14.67
CA HIS A 528 -15.05 5.72 14.64
C HIS A 528 -13.53 5.88 14.47
N VAL A 529 -13.15 6.94 13.76
CA VAL A 529 -11.74 7.33 13.65
C VAL A 529 -11.25 7.80 15.02
N PRO A 530 -10.07 7.36 15.49
CA PRO A 530 -9.48 7.87 16.72
C PRO A 530 -9.27 9.39 16.67
N PHE A 531 -9.54 10.08 17.79
CA PHE A 531 -9.61 11.53 17.88
C PHE A 531 -8.26 12.25 17.68
N ASP A 532 -7.16 11.55 17.88
CA ASP A 532 -5.78 12.05 17.82
C ASP A 532 -5.08 11.74 16.49
N ILE A 533 -5.74 11.01 15.59
CA ILE A 533 -5.24 10.65 14.27
C ILE A 533 -5.66 11.69 13.23
N LYS A 534 -4.73 12.05 12.32
CA LYS A 534 -4.95 12.99 11.19
C LYS A 534 -5.35 14.43 11.59
N ILE A 535 -4.97 14.86 12.79
CA ILE A 535 -5.00 16.29 13.17
C ILE A 535 -3.69 16.98 12.74
N MET A 536 -3.77 18.23 12.25
CA MET A 536 -2.56 18.98 11.85
C MET A 536 -1.63 19.20 13.06
N PRO A 537 -0.29 19.28 12.86
CA PRO A 537 0.68 19.40 13.96
C PRO A 537 0.47 20.57 14.94
N HIS A 538 -0.21 21.64 14.53
CA HIS A 538 -0.49 22.80 15.38
C HIS A 538 -1.77 22.64 16.24
N HIS A 539 -2.57 21.59 16.02
CA HIS A 539 -3.76 21.34 16.84
C HIS A 539 -3.37 20.79 18.21
N VAL A 540 -3.99 21.34 19.25
CA VAL A 540 -3.77 20.92 20.63
C VAL A 540 -4.29 19.50 20.84
N LYS A 541 -3.42 18.61 21.34
CA LYS A 541 -3.75 17.22 21.70
C LYS A 541 -4.14 17.11 23.17
N ILE A 542 -5.41 17.34 23.48
CA ILE A 542 -5.91 17.14 24.85
C ILE A 542 -6.20 15.65 25.04
N HIS A 543 -5.45 15.00 25.92
CA HIS A 543 -5.71 13.61 26.27
C HIS A 543 -6.83 13.59 27.32
N GLY A 544 -7.91 12.84 27.06
CA GLY A 544 -8.87 12.51 28.11
C GLY A 544 -8.16 11.73 29.21
N LYS A 545 -8.33 12.18 30.46
CA LYS A 545 -7.74 11.51 31.63
C LYS A 545 -8.30 10.11 31.82
#